data_AF-G5SDK3-F1
#
_entry.id   AF-G5SDK3-F1
#
_cell.length_a   1.000
_cell.length_b   1.000
_cell.length_c   1.000
_cell.angle_alpha   90.00
_cell.angle_beta   90.00
_cell.angle_gamma   90.00
#
_symmetry.space_group_name_H-M   'P 1'
#
loop_
_entity.id
_entity.type
_entity.pdbx_description
1 polymer ?
#
loop_
_entity_poly.entity_id
_entity_poly.type
_entity_poly.pdbx_seq_one_letter_code
_entity_poly.pdbx_strand_id
1 'polypeptide(L)'
;DMNDMWLTSSHGRCVSFEQLANHRKVAMVTDARCGPREIARELVARGKGHRLMVIGENLAMENERIHWLPVSAVNADYEMNAVVILDER
;
A
#
# COMPACT_ATOMS: atom_id res chain seq x y z
N ASP A 1 4.85 -7.24 16.53
CA ASP A 1 4.16 -6.15 17.23
C ASP A 1 3.61 -5.15 16.21
N MET A 2 2.45 -4.54 16.49
CA MET A 2 1.88 -3.38 15.77
C MET A 2 2.59 -2.08 16.15
N ASN A 3 3.31 -2.04 17.29
CA ASN A 3 4.00 -0.85 17.77
C ASN A 3 5.05 -0.31 16.78
N ASP A 4 5.52 -1.13 15.83
CA ASP A 4 6.51 -0.74 14.82
C ASP A 4 5.89 -0.31 13.47
N MET A 5 4.57 -0.12 13.40
CA MET A 5 3.89 0.24 12.16
C MET A 5 3.92 1.75 11.93
N TRP A 6 4.46 2.15 10.78
CA TRP A 6 4.40 3.54 10.36
C TRP A 6 3.02 3.86 9.77
N LEU A 7 2.31 4.82 10.38
CA LEU A 7 1.02 5.32 9.89
C LEU A 7 1.23 6.55 9.03
N THR A 8 0.73 6.53 7.80
CA THR A 8 0.85 7.67 6.87
C THR A 8 -0.37 7.79 5.96
N SER A 9 -0.37 8.76 5.05
CA SER A 9 -1.43 8.90 4.05
C SER A 9 -0.93 9.64 2.80
N SER A 10 -1.32 9.14 1.62
CA SER A 10 -1.17 9.80 0.33
C SER A 10 -2.47 10.44 -0.16
N HIS A 11 -3.57 10.33 0.59
CA HIS A 11 -4.81 11.01 0.26
C HIS A 11 -4.59 12.53 0.26
N GLY A 12 -4.91 13.21 -0.84
CA GLY A 12 -4.72 14.67 -0.90
C GLY A 12 -3.34 15.12 -1.42
N ARG A 13 -2.33 14.25 -1.39
CA ARG A 13 -0.91 14.67 -1.37
C ARG A 13 0.05 13.61 -1.89
N CYS A 14 1.26 14.02 -2.28
CA CYS A 14 2.33 13.07 -2.55
C CYS A 14 2.90 12.50 -1.24
N VAL A 15 3.28 11.22 -1.27
CA VAL A 15 4.01 10.55 -0.19
C VAL A 15 5.47 10.36 -0.61
N SER A 16 6.39 10.35 0.37
CA SER A 16 7.77 9.96 0.09
C SER A 16 7.87 8.45 -0.10
N PHE A 17 8.09 7.99 -1.34
CA PHE A 17 8.33 6.58 -1.64
C PHE A 17 9.62 6.05 -1.01
N GLU A 18 10.57 6.93 -0.71
CA GLU A 18 11.77 6.58 0.05
C GLU A 18 11.41 6.19 1.48
N GLN A 19 10.56 6.97 2.16
CA GLN A 19 10.08 6.61 3.49
C GLN A 19 9.29 5.29 3.45
N LEU A 20 8.41 5.09 2.47
CA LEU A 20 7.69 3.83 2.30
C LEU A 20 8.63 2.62 2.12
N ALA A 21 9.74 2.79 1.39
CA ALA A 21 10.73 1.73 1.19
C ALA A 21 11.57 1.46 2.45
N ASN A 22 11.81 2.46 3.29
CA ASN A 22 12.64 2.35 4.50
C ASN A 22 11.91 1.72 5.69
N HIS A 23 10.59 1.87 5.77
CA HIS A 23 9.80 1.21 6.80
C HIS A 23 9.48 -0.25 6.42
N ARG A 24 9.59 -1.15 7.40
CA ARG A 24 9.21 -2.57 7.24
C ARG A 24 7.71 -2.80 7.26
N LYS A 25 6.98 -2.01 8.05
CA LYS A 25 5.52 -2.09 8.19
C LYS A 25 4.93 -0.71 8.02
N VAL A 26 4.03 -0.58 7.06
CA VAL A 26 3.34 0.68 6.78
C VAL A 26 1.85 0.39 6.73
N ALA A 27 1.04 1.22 7.37
CA ALA A 27 -0.37 1.33 7.06
C ALA A 27 -0.67 2.75 6.55
N MET A 28 -1.41 2.83 5.46
CA MET A 28 -1.69 4.11 4.82
C MET A 28 -3.06 4.19 4.19
N VAL A 29 -3.66 5.38 4.33
CA VAL A 29 -4.87 5.76 3.59
C VAL A 29 -4.44 6.39 2.27
N THR A 30 -5.08 6.01 1.17
CA THR A 30 -4.68 6.46 -0.17
C THR A 30 -5.85 7.13 -0.92
N ASP A 31 -5.63 7.48 -2.18
CA ASP A 31 -6.66 7.88 -3.13
C ASP A 31 -6.30 7.39 -4.54
N ALA A 32 -7.14 7.70 -5.53
CA ALA A 32 -6.88 7.34 -6.91
C ALA A 32 -5.66 8.06 -7.54
N ARG A 33 -5.13 9.13 -6.93
CA ARG A 33 -3.96 9.85 -7.46
C ARG A 33 -2.66 9.14 -7.07
N CYS A 34 -2.55 8.71 -5.82
CA CYS A 34 -1.38 7.99 -5.32
C CYS A 34 -1.82 6.72 -4.57
N GLY A 35 -2.50 5.85 -5.32
CA GLY A 35 -3.09 4.60 -4.84
C GLY A 35 -2.17 3.39 -4.96
N PRO A 36 -2.71 2.17 -4.74
CA PRO A 36 -1.92 0.94 -4.62
C PRO A 36 -1.00 0.68 -5.83
N ARG A 37 -1.50 0.88 -7.05
CA ARG A 37 -0.72 0.68 -8.28
C ARG A 37 0.54 1.57 -8.34
N GLU A 38 0.39 2.84 -8.00
CA GLU A 38 1.49 3.81 -8.09
C GLU A 38 2.54 3.53 -7.01
N ILE A 39 2.08 3.26 -5.79
CA ILE A 39 2.93 2.85 -4.68
C ILE A 39 3.68 1.56 -5.03
N ALA A 40 2.99 0.59 -5.62
CA ALA A 40 3.59 -0.68 -6.01
C ALA A 40 4.68 -0.49 -7.07
N ARG A 41 4.39 0.29 -8.12
CA ARG A 41 5.35 0.64 -9.18
C ARG A 41 6.65 1.21 -8.60
N GLU A 42 6.53 2.17 -7.69
CA GLU A 42 7.67 2.83 -7.05
C GLU A 42 8.45 1.89 -6.11
N LEU A 43 7.77 1.00 -5.38
CA LEU A 43 8.43 0.01 -4.54
C LEU A 43 9.14 -1.07 -5.36
N VAL A 44 8.56 -1.53 -6.48
CA VAL A 44 9.22 -2.46 -7.42
C VAL A 44 10.49 -1.83 -7.96
N ALA A 45 10.44 -0.57 -8.40
CA ALA A 45 11.61 0.15 -8.91
C ALA A 45 12.76 0.25 -7.89
N ARG A 46 12.45 0.13 -6.59
CA ARG A 46 13.41 0.13 -5.47
C ARG A 46 13.79 -1.29 -4.98
N GLY A 47 13.46 -2.33 -5.75
CA GLY A 47 13.77 -3.73 -5.40
C GLY A 47 12.90 -4.31 -4.28
N LYS A 48 11.78 -3.66 -3.94
CA LYS A 48 10.87 -4.07 -2.85
C LYS A 48 9.63 -4.83 -3.35
N GLY A 49 9.65 -5.34 -4.58
CA GLY A 49 8.52 -6.07 -5.18
C GLY A 49 8.10 -7.35 -4.45
N HIS A 50 8.98 -7.89 -3.59
CA HIS A 50 8.70 -9.09 -2.79
C HIS A 50 7.88 -8.83 -1.54
N ARG A 51 7.70 -7.56 -1.12
CA ARG A 51 6.89 -7.22 0.05
C ARG A 51 5.43 -7.58 -0.19
N LEU A 52 4.71 -7.89 0.88
CA LEU A 52 3.27 -8.09 0.83
C LEU A 52 2.56 -6.74 0.86
N MET A 53 1.60 -6.55 -0.04
CA MET A 53 0.66 -5.43 -0.01
C MET A 53 -0.75 -6.00 0.22
N VAL A 54 -1.37 -5.58 1.32
CA VAL A 54 -2.77 -5.84 1.63
C VAL A 54 -3.56 -4.59 1.26
N ILE A 55 -4.56 -4.74 0.40
CA ILE A 55 -5.39 -3.63 -0.09
C ILE A 55 -6.82 -3.94 0.31
N GLY A 56 -7.38 -3.13 1.21
CA GLY A 56 -8.80 -3.15 1.51
C GLY A 56 -9.51 -2.13 0.63
N GLU A 57 -10.32 -2.58 -0.32
CA GLU A 57 -11.19 -1.75 -1.15
C GLU A 57 -12.60 -1.68 -0.55
N ASN A 58 -13.17 -0.48 -0.53
CA ASN A 58 -14.52 -0.18 -0.08
C ASN A 58 -14.86 -0.81 1.27
N LEU A 59 -13.91 -0.70 2.22
CA LEU A 59 -14.08 -1.26 3.55
C LEU A 59 -15.37 -0.75 4.19
N ALA A 60 -16.13 -1.67 4.80
CA ALA A 60 -17.46 -1.48 5.36
C ALA A 60 -18.58 -1.14 4.35
N MET A 61 -18.36 -1.31 3.05
CA MET A 61 -19.40 -1.20 2.01
C MET A 61 -19.84 -2.59 1.50
N GLU A 62 -20.96 -2.65 0.77
CA GLU A 62 -21.50 -3.93 0.24
C GLU A 62 -20.55 -4.63 -0.75
N ASN A 63 -19.72 -3.86 -1.46
CA ASN A 63 -18.75 -4.35 -2.43
C ASN A 63 -17.31 -4.40 -1.88
N GLU A 64 -17.15 -4.57 -0.56
CA GLU A 64 -15.85 -4.72 0.09
C GLU A 64 -15.01 -5.83 -0.56
N ARG A 65 -13.72 -5.55 -0.79
CA ARG A 65 -12.74 -6.54 -1.26
C ARG A 65 -11.44 -6.41 -0.50
N ILE A 66 -10.79 -7.53 -0.21
CA ILE A 66 -9.47 -7.54 0.40
C ILE A 66 -8.51 -8.32 -0.50
N HIS A 67 -7.49 -7.63 -0.99
CA HIS A 67 -6.46 -8.20 -1.85
C HIS A 67 -5.19 -8.43 -1.05
N TRP A 68 -4.58 -9.60 -1.24
CA TRP A 68 -3.31 -9.98 -0.63
C TRP A 68 -2.36 -10.35 -1.75
N LEU A 69 -1.48 -9.43 -2.12
CA LEU A 69 -0.64 -9.57 -3.29
C LEU A 69 0.81 -9.21 -2.95
N PRO A 70 1.81 -9.89 -3.54
CA PRO A 70 3.14 -9.30 -3.57
C PRO A 70 3.06 -7.96 -4.30
N VAL A 71 3.84 -6.99 -3.86
CA VAL A 71 3.92 -5.66 -4.46
C VAL A 71 4.12 -5.74 -5.98
N SER A 72 4.91 -6.70 -6.47
CA SER A 72 5.13 -6.91 -7.89
C SER A 72 3.90 -7.34 -8.71
N ALA A 73 2.84 -7.83 -8.07
CA ALA A 73 1.61 -8.23 -8.73
C ALA A 73 0.48 -7.18 -8.68
N VAL A 74 0.70 -6.06 -7.98
CA VAL A 74 -0.29 -4.98 -7.86
C VAL A 74 -0.24 -4.11 -9.11
N ASN A 75 -1.17 -4.34 -10.04
CA ASN A 75 -1.24 -3.64 -11.33
C ASN A 75 -2.63 -3.10 -11.69
N ALA A 76 -3.66 -3.44 -10.92
CA ALA A 76 -5.03 -3.02 -11.16
C ALA A 76 -5.28 -1.56 -10.72
N ASP A 77 -6.39 -0.99 -11.18
CA ASP A 77 -6.98 0.19 -10.56
C ASP A 77 -7.87 -0.24 -9.40
N TYR A 78 -7.83 0.51 -8.31
CA TYR A 78 -8.53 0.21 -7.06
C TYR A 78 -9.46 1.37 -6.72
N GLU A 79 -10.63 1.06 -6.15
CA GLU A 79 -11.59 2.06 -5.67
C GLU A 79 -11.11 2.69 -4.35
N MET A 80 -12.02 3.17 -3.49
CA MET A 80 -11.65 3.74 -2.19
C MET A 80 -10.91 2.67 -1.38
N ASN A 81 -9.67 2.95 -0.96
CA ASN A 81 -8.85 1.91 -0.37
C ASN A 81 -7.97 2.38 0.80
N ALA A 82 -7.66 1.41 1.66
CA ALA A 82 -6.60 1.47 2.65
C ALA A 82 -5.57 0.37 2.34
N VAL A 83 -4.29 0.68 2.56
CA VAL A 83 -3.17 -0.20 2.21
C VAL A 83 -2.34 -0.51 3.44
N VAL A 84 -1.94 -1.77 3.58
CA VAL A 84 -0.87 -2.21 4.48
C VAL A 84 0.26 -2.81 3.66
N ILE A 85 1.50 -2.43 3.96
CA ILE A 85 2.71 -2.93 3.30
C ILE A 85 3.58 -3.59 4.34
N LEU A 86 3.93 -4.86 4.13
CA LEU A 86 4.66 -5.69 5.08
C LEU A 86 5.92 -6.25 4.44
N ASP A 87 7.04 -6.02 5.11
CA ASP A 87 8.33 -6.66 4.88
C ASP A 87 8.56 -7.67 6.01
N GLU A 88 8.28 -8.95 5.75
CA GLU A 88 8.41 -10.05 6.72
C GLU A 88 9.82 -10.65 6.76
N ARG A 89 10.74 -10.14 5.94
CA ARG A 89 12.17 -10.47 6.01
C ARG A 89 12.84 -9.60 7.03
#